data_AF-A0A940KMA3-F1
#
_entry.id   AF-A0A940KMA3-F1
#
_cell.length_a   1.000
_cell.length_b   1.000
_cell.length_c   1.000
_cell.angle_alpha   90.00
_cell.angle_beta   90.00
_cell.angle_gamma   90.00
#
_symmetry.space_group_name_H-M   'P 1'
#
loop_
_entity.id
_entity.type
_entity.pdbx_description
1 polymer ?
#
loop_
_entity_poly.entity_id
_entity_poly.type
_entity_poly.pdbx_seq_one_letter_code
_entity_poly.pdbx_strand_id
1 'polypeptide(L)'
;MQQLRYISTAAFFIFLVIISASAFSYLFNTRPPDISKSPAAVYQQSLIDKEKEEFIAGKGLFDRNNCNACHRVTGLHSDLFTRSVQHEYWTSVSKIADFLRHPDRYSEEPYIQDKAMKYGMKIHIPFPDITDEQMNLMYKYIITADLKSSLQK
;
A
#
# COMPACT_ATOMS: atom_id res chain seq x y z
N MET A 1 -20.14 -62.93 -48.01
CA MET A 1 -20.51 -61.49 -47.92
C MET A 1 -20.56 -60.91 -46.49
N GLN A 2 -20.49 -61.70 -45.40
CA GLN A 2 -20.50 -61.16 -44.02
C GLN A 2 -19.14 -60.59 -43.55
N GLN A 3 -18.02 -61.11 -44.05
CA GLN A 3 -16.66 -60.69 -43.67
C GLN A 3 -16.33 -59.24 -44.10
N LEU A 4 -16.89 -58.75 -45.21
CA LEU A 4 -16.69 -57.38 -45.70
C LEU A 4 -17.43 -56.31 -44.87
N ARG A 5 -18.50 -56.68 -44.16
CA ARG A 5 -19.27 -55.73 -43.32
C ARG A 5 -18.57 -55.41 -41.99
N TYR A 6 -17.78 -56.35 -41.46
CA TYR A 6 -17.03 -56.18 -40.21
C TYR A 6 -15.83 -55.22 -40.33
N ILE A 7 -15.16 -55.21 -41.48
CA ILE A 7 -14.02 -54.33 -41.72
C ILE A 7 -14.48 -52.87 -41.84
N SER A 8 -15.64 -52.65 -42.45
CA SER A 8 -16.27 -51.33 -42.60
C SER A 8 -16.69 -50.71 -41.26
N THR A 9 -17.29 -51.50 -40.36
CA THR A 9 -17.71 -51.00 -39.04
C THR A 9 -16.52 -50.73 -38.13
N ALA A 10 -15.50 -51.59 -38.13
CA ALA A 10 -14.30 -51.39 -37.31
C ALA A 10 -13.54 -50.11 -37.68
N ALA A 11 -13.41 -49.80 -38.97
CA ALA A 11 -12.75 -48.58 -39.44
C ALA A 11 -13.51 -47.30 -39.01
N PHE A 12 -14.85 -47.34 -38.98
CA PHE A 12 -15.68 -46.20 -38.59
C PHE A 12 -15.55 -45.86 -37.09
N PHE A 13 -15.49 -46.88 -36.23
CA PHE A 13 -15.27 -46.67 -34.78
C PHE A 13 -13.89 -46.09 -34.48
N ILE A 14 -12.84 -46.55 -35.17
CA ILE A 14 -11.49 -46.00 -35.00
C ILE A 14 -11.47 -44.52 -35.40
N PHE A 15 -12.13 -44.16 -36.51
CA PHE A 15 -12.20 -42.77 -36.96
C PHE A 15 -12.95 -41.88 -35.96
N LEU A 16 -14.04 -42.36 -35.36
CA LEU A 16 -14.77 -41.65 -34.31
C LEU A 16 -13.95 -41.44 -33.04
N VAL A 17 -13.14 -42.44 -32.64
CA VAL A 17 -12.23 -42.32 -31.48
C VAL A 17 -11.12 -41.30 -31.74
N ILE A 18 -10.61 -41.22 -32.96
CA ILE A 18 -9.58 -40.23 -33.33
C ILE A 18 -10.17 -38.81 -33.34
N ILE A 19 -11.36 -38.63 -33.90
CA ILE A 19 -12.05 -37.32 -33.90
C ILE A 19 -12.37 -36.88 -32.46
N SER A 20 -12.86 -37.79 -31.62
CA SER A 20 -13.19 -37.45 -30.23
C SER A 20 -11.95 -37.12 -29.40
N ALA A 21 -10.84 -37.85 -29.57
CA ALA A 21 -9.57 -37.53 -28.92
C ALA A 21 -9.00 -36.17 -29.38
N SER A 22 -9.19 -35.82 -30.66
CA SER A 22 -8.75 -34.54 -31.23
C SER A 22 -9.60 -33.37 -30.73
N ALA A 23 -10.92 -33.53 -30.70
CA ALA A 23 -11.84 -32.51 -30.19
C ALA A 23 -11.67 -32.31 -28.67
N PHE A 24 -11.43 -33.39 -27.93
CA PHE A 24 -11.12 -33.32 -26.50
C PHE A 24 -9.80 -32.58 -26.27
N SER A 25 -8.74 -32.90 -27.02
CA SER A 25 -7.49 -32.14 -26.92
C SER A 25 -7.67 -30.66 -27.26
N TYR A 26 -8.51 -30.31 -28.24
CA TYR A 26 -8.74 -28.90 -28.60
C TYR A 26 -9.54 -28.13 -27.52
N LEU A 27 -10.57 -28.75 -26.93
CA LEU A 27 -11.38 -28.12 -25.89
C LEU A 27 -10.62 -27.99 -24.56
N PHE A 28 -9.76 -28.95 -24.22
CA PHE A 28 -9.01 -28.97 -22.97
C PHE A 28 -7.59 -28.38 -23.05
N ASN A 29 -7.07 -28.05 -24.25
CA ASN A 29 -5.78 -27.39 -24.45
C ASN A 29 -5.90 -25.87 -24.67
N THR A 30 -6.98 -25.25 -24.20
CA THR A 30 -6.99 -23.79 -24.04
C THR A 30 -6.42 -23.48 -22.65
N ARG A 31 -5.12 -23.12 -22.60
CA ARG A 31 -4.57 -22.51 -21.38
C ARG A 31 -5.46 -21.31 -21.02
N PRO A 32 -5.94 -21.18 -19.77
CA PRO A 32 -6.62 -19.96 -19.37
C PRO A 32 -5.71 -18.77 -19.70
N PRO A 33 -6.25 -17.67 -20.25
CA PRO A 33 -5.45 -16.50 -20.57
C PRO A 33 -4.72 -16.06 -19.31
N ASP A 34 -3.42 -15.77 -19.45
CA ASP A 34 -2.56 -15.34 -18.37
C ASP A 34 -3.06 -14.00 -17.80
N ILE A 35 -3.87 -14.08 -16.73
CA ILE A 35 -4.54 -12.94 -16.08
C ILE A 35 -3.50 -11.94 -15.55
N SER A 36 -2.26 -12.39 -15.27
CA SER A 36 -1.17 -11.53 -14.79
C SER A 36 -0.76 -10.44 -15.80
N LYS A 37 -1.11 -10.61 -17.08
CA LYS A 37 -0.83 -9.63 -18.15
C LYS A 37 -2.03 -8.75 -18.52
N SER A 38 -3.14 -8.86 -17.79
CA SER A 38 -4.26 -7.95 -17.99
C SER A 38 -3.83 -6.51 -17.67
N PRO A 39 -4.16 -5.50 -18.50
CA PRO A 39 -3.86 -4.10 -18.23
C PRO A 39 -4.33 -3.62 -16.85
N ALA A 40 -5.46 -4.16 -16.37
CA ALA A 40 -5.98 -3.86 -15.03
C ALA A 40 -5.09 -4.42 -13.91
N ALA A 41 -4.58 -5.64 -14.06
CA ALA A 41 -3.68 -6.25 -13.08
C ALA A 41 -2.32 -5.52 -13.03
N VAL A 42 -1.80 -5.12 -14.19
CA VAL A 42 -0.56 -4.33 -14.29
C VAL A 42 -0.73 -2.95 -13.65
N TYR A 43 -1.85 -2.27 -13.91
CA TYR A 43 -2.16 -0.99 -13.28
C TYR A 43 -2.27 -1.12 -11.75
N GLN A 44 -3.00 -2.11 -11.25
CA GLN A 44 -3.13 -2.34 -9.82
C GLN A 44 -1.77 -2.61 -9.16
N GLN A 45 -0.92 -3.43 -9.79
CA GLN A 45 0.42 -3.69 -9.28
C GLN A 45 1.26 -2.41 -9.24
N SER A 46 1.19 -1.57 -10.28
CA SER A 46 1.92 -0.30 -10.31
C SER A 46 1.50 0.67 -9.20
N LEU A 47 0.22 0.65 -8.79
CA LEU A 47 -0.25 1.43 -7.65
C LEU A 47 0.32 0.90 -6.33
N ILE A 48 0.31 -0.42 -6.14
CA ILE A 48 0.89 -1.07 -4.95
C ILE A 48 2.39 -0.77 -4.84
N ASP A 49 3.11 -0.87 -5.96
CA ASP A 49 4.55 -0.59 -6.00
C ASP A 49 4.82 0.88 -5.64
N LYS A 50 4.03 1.80 -6.19
CA LYS A 50 4.10 3.22 -5.85
C LYS A 50 3.82 3.48 -4.37
N GLU A 51 2.76 2.92 -3.80
CA GLU A 51 2.44 3.07 -2.38
C GLU A 51 3.56 2.55 -1.47
N LYS A 52 4.18 1.43 -1.87
CA LYS A 52 5.33 0.85 -1.16
C LYS A 52 6.56 1.75 -1.23
N GLU A 53 6.86 2.31 -2.40
CA GLU A 53 7.96 3.26 -2.60
C GLU A 53 7.77 4.52 -1.75
N GLU A 54 6.57 5.10 -1.77
CA GLU A 54 6.23 6.28 -0.96
C GLU A 54 6.34 6.00 0.55
N PHE A 55 5.89 4.82 1.00
CA PHE A 55 6.03 4.40 2.40
C PHE A 55 7.51 4.30 2.82
N ILE A 56 8.35 3.69 1.98
CA ILE A 56 9.79 3.56 2.24
C ILE A 56 10.46 4.95 2.25
N ALA A 57 10.12 5.82 1.30
CA ALA A 57 10.65 7.18 1.23
C ALA A 57 10.25 8.00 2.46
N GLY A 58 8.98 7.92 2.88
CA GLY A 58 8.47 8.57 4.08
C GLY A 58 9.18 8.12 5.34
N LYS A 59 9.37 6.80 5.52
CA LYS A 59 10.16 6.25 6.64
C LYS A 59 11.59 6.79 6.62
N GLY A 60 12.24 6.77 5.45
CA GLY A 60 13.61 7.25 5.30
C GLY A 60 13.75 8.75 5.63
N LEU A 61 12.77 9.58 5.30
CA LEU A 61 12.74 10.99 5.69
C LEU A 61 12.55 11.16 7.20
N PHE A 62 11.63 10.41 7.80
CA PHE A 62 11.35 10.44 9.23
C PHE A 62 12.58 10.07 10.06
N ASP A 63 13.28 9.01 9.67
CA ASP A 63 14.49 8.55 10.36
C ASP A 63 15.67 9.51 10.15
N ARG A 64 15.88 10.03 8.92
CA ARG A 64 16.98 10.95 8.63
C ARG A 64 16.85 12.30 9.35
N ASN A 65 15.62 12.77 9.57
CA ASN A 65 15.35 13.96 10.38
C ASN A 65 15.29 13.66 11.89
N ASN A 66 15.64 12.43 12.30
CA ASN A 66 15.66 11.99 13.70
C ASN A 66 14.32 12.18 14.42
N CYS A 67 13.19 12.16 13.70
CA CYS A 67 11.86 12.32 14.26
C CYS A 67 11.52 11.19 15.24
N ASN A 68 12.08 10.00 15.02
CA ASN A 68 11.93 8.82 15.85
C ASN A 68 12.54 8.95 17.26
N ALA A 69 13.41 9.93 17.50
CA ALA A 69 13.97 10.20 18.82
C ALA A 69 12.88 10.63 19.82
N CYS A 70 11.86 11.35 19.35
CA CYS A 70 10.75 11.84 20.17
C CYS A 70 9.41 11.21 19.79
N HIS A 71 9.22 10.84 18.53
CA HIS A 71 7.95 10.35 18.01
C HIS A 71 8.04 8.87 17.63
N ARG A 72 7.35 8.01 18.39
CA ARG A 72 7.22 6.60 18.04
C ARG A 72 6.02 6.42 17.11
N VAL A 73 6.26 5.77 15.96
CA VAL A 73 5.23 5.48 14.95
C VAL A 73 4.81 4.01 14.98
N THR A 74 5.57 3.15 15.67
CA THR A 74 5.26 1.73 15.86
C THR A 74 5.46 1.31 17.31
N GLY A 75 4.71 0.32 17.78
CA GLY A 75 4.88 -0.28 19.10
C GLY A 75 4.02 0.35 20.19
N LEU A 76 4.46 0.30 21.44
CA LEU A 76 3.70 0.83 22.56
C LEU A 76 3.63 2.37 22.48
N HIS A 77 2.41 2.92 22.59
CA HIS A 77 2.08 4.35 22.52
C HIS A 77 2.23 5.04 21.14
N SER A 78 2.43 4.29 20.05
CA SER A 78 2.48 4.88 18.70
C SER A 78 1.20 5.59 18.30
N ASP A 79 0.07 5.08 18.79
CA ASP A 79 -1.27 5.57 18.54
C ASP A 79 -1.49 7.01 19.04
N LEU A 80 -0.74 7.46 20.06
CA LEU A 80 -0.86 8.82 20.58
C LEU A 80 -0.34 9.85 19.58
N PHE A 81 0.83 9.57 18.99
CA PHE A 81 1.42 10.46 18.00
C PHE A 81 0.61 10.46 16.71
N THR A 82 0.24 9.28 16.20
CA THR A 82 -0.57 9.14 14.99
C THR A 82 -1.91 9.87 15.13
N ARG A 83 -2.62 9.69 16.26
CA ARG A 83 -3.87 10.42 16.54
C ARG A 83 -3.66 11.93 16.65
N SER A 84 -2.54 12.38 17.21
CA SER A 84 -2.21 13.80 17.28
C SER A 84 -2.03 14.41 15.90
N VAL A 85 -1.36 13.71 14.98
CA VAL A 85 -1.12 14.16 13.60
C VAL A 85 -2.40 14.10 12.75
N GLN A 86 -3.33 13.21 13.09
CA GLN A 86 -4.66 13.10 12.45
C GLN A 86 -5.74 13.99 13.09
N HIS A 87 -5.40 14.77 14.12
CA HIS A 87 -6.37 15.63 14.80
C HIS A 87 -6.89 16.74 13.86
N GLU A 88 -8.18 17.10 13.97
CA GLU A 88 -8.85 18.11 13.11
C GLU A 88 -8.18 19.49 13.11
N TYR A 89 -7.40 19.78 14.14
CA TYR A 89 -6.58 20.99 14.24
C TYR A 89 -5.58 21.11 13.08
N TRP A 90 -5.05 19.98 12.62
CA TRP A 90 -4.20 19.87 11.44
C TRP A 90 -5.06 19.74 10.18
N THR A 91 -5.66 20.86 9.78
CA THR A 91 -6.59 20.93 8.64
C THR A 91 -5.97 20.50 7.30
N SER A 92 -4.64 20.45 7.21
CA SER A 92 -3.92 19.94 6.04
C SER A 92 -2.50 19.47 6.41
N VAL A 93 -1.92 18.63 5.57
CA VAL A 93 -0.50 18.24 5.68
C VAL A 93 0.42 19.45 5.51
N SER A 94 0.03 20.44 4.71
CA SER A 94 0.79 21.68 4.55
C SER A 94 0.85 22.50 5.85
N LYS A 95 -0.23 22.53 6.65
CA LYS A 95 -0.21 23.15 7.99
C LYS A 95 0.79 22.44 8.92
N ILE A 96 0.87 21.12 8.85
CA ILE A 96 1.89 20.36 9.62
C ILE A 96 3.29 20.74 9.13
N ALA A 97 3.51 20.81 7.81
CA ALA A 97 4.80 21.20 7.24
C ALA A 97 5.20 22.63 7.64
N ASP A 98 4.26 23.57 7.66
CA ASP A 98 4.50 24.94 8.12
C ASP A 98 4.82 25.01 9.62
N PHE A 99 4.11 24.24 10.46
CA PHE A 99 4.46 24.10 11.87
C PHE A 99 5.87 23.54 12.08
N LEU A 100 6.27 22.51 11.32
CA LEU A 100 7.63 21.96 11.44
C LEU A 100 8.69 22.99 11.06
N ARG A 101 8.43 23.83 10.06
CA ARG A 101 9.36 24.89 9.63
C ARG A 101 9.39 26.07 10.59
N HIS A 102 8.24 26.43 11.17
CA HIS A 102 8.04 27.64 11.96
C HIS A 102 7.21 27.39 13.24
N PRO A 103 7.69 26.54 14.16
CA PRO A 103 6.93 26.14 15.34
C PRO A 103 6.64 27.30 16.30
N ASP A 104 7.44 28.37 16.24
CA ASP A 104 7.28 29.61 17.00
C ASP A 104 5.98 30.34 16.66
N ARG A 105 5.56 30.32 15.37
CA ARG A 105 4.29 30.96 14.93
C ARG A 105 3.05 30.36 15.58
N TYR A 106 3.17 29.12 16.07
CA TYR A 106 2.08 28.35 16.65
C TYR A 106 2.15 28.30 18.18
N SER A 107 3.17 28.89 18.80
CA SER A 107 3.42 28.79 20.24
C SER A 107 2.32 29.40 21.11
N GLU A 108 1.58 30.35 20.56
CA GLU A 108 0.44 31.01 21.22
C GLU A 108 -0.91 30.35 20.88
N GLU A 109 -0.95 29.36 19.98
CA GLU A 109 -2.21 28.73 19.62
C GLU A 109 -2.74 27.85 20.77
N PRO A 110 -4.03 27.98 21.16
CA PRO A 110 -4.58 27.27 22.32
C PRO A 110 -4.40 25.75 22.27
N TYR A 111 -4.52 25.16 21.09
CA TYR A 111 -4.30 23.72 20.91
C TYR A 111 -2.85 23.33 21.22
N ILE A 112 -1.87 24.10 20.75
CA ILE A 112 -0.46 23.81 20.97
C ILE A 112 -0.09 24.02 22.43
N GLN A 113 -0.61 25.07 23.06
CA GLN A 113 -0.41 25.32 24.49
C GLN A 113 -1.02 24.21 25.36
N ASP A 114 -2.24 23.74 25.06
CA ASP A 114 -2.87 22.60 25.74
C ASP A 114 -1.98 21.36 25.66
N LYS A 115 -1.49 21.01 24.47
CA LYS A 115 -0.60 19.84 24.31
C LYS A 115 0.74 20.06 25.02
N ALA A 116 1.30 21.26 24.97
CA ALA A 116 2.54 21.57 25.66
C ALA A 116 2.41 21.44 27.18
N MET A 117 1.32 21.94 27.76
CA MET A 117 1.01 21.77 29.18
C MET A 117 0.76 20.31 29.55
N LYS A 118 -0.05 19.61 28.76
CA LYS A 118 -0.45 18.22 29.04
C LYS A 118 0.70 17.22 28.97
N TYR A 119 1.61 17.41 28.01
CA TYR A 119 2.70 16.47 27.73
C TYR A 119 4.07 17.00 28.11
N GLY A 120 4.15 18.21 28.70
CA GLY A 120 5.41 18.87 29.04
C GLY A 120 6.31 19.11 27.81
N MET A 121 5.71 19.36 26.63
CA MET A 121 6.52 19.54 25.41
C MET A 121 7.44 20.75 25.57
N LYS A 122 8.73 20.49 25.39
CA LYS A 122 9.70 21.53 25.03
C LYS A 122 9.42 21.98 23.61
N ILE A 123 9.72 23.24 23.31
CA ILE A 123 9.58 23.86 21.98
C ILE A 123 10.07 22.88 20.91
N HIS A 124 9.20 22.60 19.93
CA HIS A 124 9.55 21.76 18.80
C HIS A 124 10.72 22.41 18.05
N ILE A 125 11.77 21.64 17.75
CA ILE A 125 12.93 22.16 17.01
C ILE A 125 12.46 22.45 15.57
N PRO A 126 12.82 23.59 14.96
CA PRO A 126 12.44 23.87 13.59
C PRO A 126 13.18 22.98 12.59
N PHE A 127 12.49 22.61 11.52
CA PHE A 127 13.00 21.87 10.36
C PHE A 127 12.75 22.69 9.08
N PRO A 128 13.53 23.78 8.85
CA PRO A 128 13.23 24.77 7.82
C PRO A 128 13.25 24.22 6.40
N ASP A 129 14.01 23.15 6.16
CA ASP A 129 14.22 22.56 4.83
C ASP A 129 13.18 21.48 4.46
N ILE A 130 12.24 21.15 5.36
CA ILE A 130 11.17 20.19 5.06
C ILE A 130 10.19 20.81 4.07
N THR A 131 10.08 20.18 2.91
CA THR A 131 9.10 20.54 1.88
C THR A 131 7.75 19.88 2.16
N ASP A 132 6.69 20.43 1.57
CA ASP A 132 5.34 19.85 1.64
C ASP A 132 5.30 18.43 1.04
N GLU A 133 6.08 18.17 -0.01
CA GLU A 133 6.20 16.83 -0.60
C GLU A 133 6.80 15.82 0.39
N GLN A 134 7.92 16.19 1.03
CA GLN A 134 8.55 15.37 2.06
C GLN A 134 7.60 15.14 3.24
N MET A 135 6.85 16.17 3.65
CA MET A 135 5.87 16.03 4.72
C MET A 135 4.72 15.08 4.31
N ASN A 136 4.25 15.13 3.06
CA ASN A 136 3.25 14.17 2.56
C ASN A 136 3.73 12.72 2.63
N LEU A 137 4.98 12.46 2.23
CA LEU A 137 5.58 11.13 2.33
C LEU A 137 5.67 10.66 3.78
N MET A 138 6.15 11.53 4.68
CA MET A 138 6.21 11.22 6.11
C MET A 138 4.82 11.01 6.73
N TYR A 139 3.83 11.82 6.36
CA TYR A 139 2.45 11.67 6.82
C TYR A 139 1.88 10.30 6.42
N LYS A 140 2.06 9.89 5.15
CA LYS A 140 1.70 8.56 4.66
C LYS A 140 2.36 7.46 5.48
N TYR A 141 3.66 7.56 5.72
CA TYR A 141 4.37 6.61 6.57
C TYR A 141 3.74 6.52 7.98
N ILE A 142 3.48 7.67 8.62
CA ILE A 142 2.93 7.74 9.98
C ILE A 142 1.58 7.00 10.09
N ILE A 143 0.64 7.31 9.19
CA ILE A 143 -0.70 6.72 9.25
C ILE A 143 -0.71 5.24 8.83
N THR A 144 0.14 4.83 7.89
CA THR A 144 0.18 3.45 7.40
C THR A 144 0.88 2.51 8.38
N ALA A 145 1.93 2.97 9.05
CA ALA A 145 2.67 2.17 10.02
C ALA A 145 1.82 1.84 11.26
N ASP A 146 0.99 2.78 11.71
CA ASP A 146 0.06 2.56 12.82
C ASP A 146 -0.98 1.48 12.48
N LEU A 147 -1.60 1.55 11.29
CA LEU A 147 -2.56 0.55 10.78
C LEU A 147 -1.95 -0.86 10.72
N LYS A 148 -0.70 -0.98 10.25
CA LYS A 148 -0.04 -2.30 10.21
C LYS A 148 0.24 -2.84 11.61
N SER A 149 0.53 -1.97 12.58
CA SER A 149 0.79 -2.37 13.97
C SER A 149 -0.48 -2.77 14.73
N SER A 150 -1.65 -2.21 14.38
CA SER A 150 -2.93 -2.56 14.99
C SER A 150 -3.51 -3.89 14.49
N LEU A 151 -3.18 -4.29 13.26
CA LEU A 151 -3.56 -5.60 12.68
C LEU A 151 -2.77 -6.80 13.23
N GLN A 152 -1.68 -6.55 13.98
CA GLN A 152 -0.78 -7.59 14.51
C GLN A 152 -0.97 -7.87 16.01
N LYS A 153 -1.93 -7.18 16.66
CA LYS A 153 -2.30 -7.38 18.08
C LYS A 153 -3.55 -8.25 18.18
#